data_AF-A0A4R6QRH8-F1
#
_entry.id   AF-A0A4R6QRH8-F1
#
_cell.length_a   1.000
_cell.length_b   1.000
_cell.length_c   1.000
_cell.angle_alpha   90.00
_cell.angle_beta   90.00
_cell.angle_gamma   90.00
#
_symmetry.space_group_name_H-M   'P 1'
#
loop_
_entity.id
_entity.type
_entity.pdbx_description
1 polymer ?
#
loop_
_entity_poly.entity_id
_entity_poly.type
_entity_poly.pdbx_seq_one_letter_code
_entity_poly.pdbx_strand_id
1 'polypeptide(L)'
;MKTFAVVSLKYELEVIPAKARRTQTDNLKELERLRAVFGRVLIDSIKPHHVRAYLDKRGEQAKARANREKALLSHIINKAREWGYTDAPNPCQGVKGFKETGRDRYVSDAEFRAVWEKAGQTVRDAMDLALLTGQRPADVLKIKRADLHDGALWIVQNKTGAKRAIELTGELAQLIERINARPRVRTSAWLIQDDDGKPLGTFALRSRFDKARKAAGVSFQFRDLRAKAASDTGDLAHSQKLLGHRNREMTEHYVRARAGERVKPLR
;
A
#
# COMPACT_ATOMS: atom_id res chain seq x y z
N MET A 1 -35.52 16.93 -2.83
CA MET A 1 -34.60 17.91 -2.21
C MET A 1 -33.16 17.53 -2.54
N LYS A 2 -32.33 18.46 -3.04
CA LYS A 2 -30.94 18.19 -3.48
C LYS A 2 -29.96 18.14 -2.29
N THR A 3 -30.23 17.27 -1.31
CA THR A 3 -29.34 17.13 -0.14
C THR A 3 -28.10 16.31 -0.47
N PHE A 4 -27.06 16.45 0.34
CA PHE A 4 -25.87 15.60 0.24
C PHE A 4 -26.21 14.12 0.39
N ALA A 5 -27.17 13.73 1.25
CA ALA A 5 -27.58 12.34 1.39
C ALA A 5 -28.09 11.76 0.06
N VAL A 6 -28.93 12.49 -0.67
CA VAL A 6 -29.46 12.06 -1.99
C VAL A 6 -28.32 11.89 -3.00
N VAL A 7 -27.44 12.88 -3.11
CA VAL A 7 -26.31 12.84 -4.05
C VAL A 7 -25.32 11.72 -3.70
N SER A 8 -25.02 11.57 -2.42
CA SER A 8 -24.09 10.54 -1.92
C SER A 8 -24.66 9.13 -2.09
N LEU A 9 -25.98 8.94 -2.05
CA LEU A 9 -26.63 7.65 -2.34
C LEU A 9 -26.45 7.27 -3.81
N LYS A 10 -26.69 8.21 -4.72
CA LYS A 10 -26.39 7.99 -6.15
C LYS A 10 -24.92 7.64 -6.38
N TYR A 11 -24.01 8.33 -5.69
CA TYR A 11 -22.57 8.01 -5.73
C TYR A 11 -22.24 6.62 -5.22
N GLU A 12 -22.86 6.20 -4.14
CA GLU A 12 -22.70 4.86 -3.58
C GLU A 12 -23.17 3.77 -4.54
N LEU A 13 -24.25 4.01 -5.28
CA LEU A 13 -24.82 3.04 -6.22
C LEU A 13 -24.10 3.01 -7.57
N GLU A 14 -23.70 4.16 -8.11
CA GLU A 14 -23.17 4.25 -9.48
C GLU A 14 -21.64 4.30 -9.55
N VAL A 15 -20.98 4.88 -8.55
CA VAL A 15 -19.53 5.19 -8.63
C VAL A 15 -18.69 4.26 -7.76
N ILE A 16 -19.15 3.93 -6.56
CA ILE A 16 -18.40 3.04 -5.67
C ILE A 16 -18.21 1.64 -6.28
N PRO A 17 -19.23 0.95 -6.85
CA PRO A 17 -19.09 -0.43 -7.31
C PRO A 17 -18.07 -0.63 -8.43
N ALA A 18 -17.81 0.41 -9.24
CA ALA A 18 -16.80 0.41 -10.29
C ALA A 18 -15.35 0.49 -9.76
N LYS A 19 -15.14 0.80 -8.48
CA LYS A 19 -13.80 0.91 -7.88
C LYS A 19 -13.30 -0.45 -7.39
N ALA A 20 -11.99 -0.57 -7.19
CA ALA A 20 -11.41 -1.76 -6.57
C ALA A 20 -12.02 -2.04 -5.18
N ARG A 21 -12.30 -3.31 -4.85
CA ARG A 21 -12.99 -3.73 -3.60
C ARG A 21 -12.47 -3.04 -2.33
N ARG A 22 -11.15 -2.90 -2.19
CA ARG A 22 -10.55 -2.22 -1.03
C ARG A 22 -10.98 -0.75 -0.96
N THR A 23 -10.91 -0.06 -2.09
CA THR A 23 -11.35 1.35 -2.24
C THR A 23 -12.85 1.49 -2.00
N GLN A 24 -13.66 0.49 -2.35
CA GLN A 24 -15.09 0.48 -2.01
C GLN A 24 -15.27 0.50 -0.49
N THR A 25 -14.63 -0.45 0.21
CA THR A 25 -14.71 -0.55 1.67
C THR A 25 -14.23 0.73 2.37
N ASP A 26 -13.15 1.35 1.88
CA ASP A 26 -12.62 2.58 2.45
C ASP A 26 -13.58 3.77 2.20
N ASN A 27 -14.10 3.92 0.98
CA ASN A 27 -15.06 5.00 0.65
C ASN A 27 -16.37 4.87 1.43
N LEU A 28 -16.91 3.66 1.64
CA LEU A 28 -18.15 3.47 2.39
C LEU A 28 -18.02 3.98 3.84
N LYS A 29 -16.88 3.71 4.48
CA LYS A 29 -16.58 4.21 5.84
C LYS A 29 -16.42 5.73 5.89
N GLU A 30 -15.81 6.30 4.85
CA GLU A 30 -15.64 7.75 4.73
C GLU A 30 -17.00 8.43 4.45
N LEU A 31 -17.86 7.80 3.65
CA LEU A 31 -19.20 8.26 3.31
C LEU A 31 -20.12 8.30 4.53
N GLU A 32 -20.06 7.28 5.40
CA GLU A 32 -20.78 7.25 6.68
C GLU A 32 -20.47 8.50 7.52
N ARG A 33 -19.18 8.86 7.63
CA ARG A 33 -18.73 10.05 8.38
C ARG A 33 -19.19 11.35 7.73
N LEU A 34 -19.16 11.44 6.41
CA LEU A 34 -19.64 12.62 5.70
C LEU A 34 -21.16 12.78 5.83
N ARG A 35 -21.93 11.68 5.73
CA ARG A 35 -23.39 11.70 5.87
C ARG A 35 -23.83 12.11 7.27
N ALA A 36 -23.11 11.70 8.31
CA ALA A 36 -23.40 12.10 9.68
C ALA A 36 -23.40 13.62 9.90
N VAL A 37 -22.61 14.36 9.11
CA VAL A 37 -22.48 15.83 9.21
C VAL A 37 -23.26 16.55 8.12
N PHE A 38 -23.06 16.16 6.87
CA PHE A 38 -23.60 16.88 5.72
C PHE A 38 -24.90 16.29 5.18
N GLY A 39 -25.33 15.10 5.62
CA GLY A 39 -26.39 14.33 4.96
C GLY A 39 -27.69 15.10 4.71
N ARG A 40 -28.13 15.89 5.69
CA ARG A 40 -29.37 16.71 5.58
C ARG A 40 -29.15 18.08 4.93
N VAL A 41 -27.90 18.47 4.71
CA VAL A 41 -27.52 19.78 4.15
C VAL A 41 -27.77 19.77 2.64
N LEU A 42 -28.33 20.86 2.12
CA LEU A 42 -28.43 21.10 0.69
C LEU A 42 -27.02 21.21 0.09
N ILE A 43 -26.80 20.60 -1.07
CA ILE A 43 -25.46 20.56 -1.66
C ILE A 43 -24.90 21.98 -1.92
N ASP A 44 -25.76 22.91 -2.36
CA ASP A 44 -25.42 24.31 -2.63
C ASP A 44 -25.13 25.12 -1.35
N SER A 45 -25.50 24.60 -0.18
CA SER A 45 -25.24 25.24 1.11
C SER A 45 -23.90 24.82 1.74
N ILE A 46 -23.20 23.84 1.17
CA ILE A 46 -21.88 23.42 1.65
C ILE A 46 -20.85 24.44 1.17
N LYS A 47 -20.26 25.19 2.10
CA LYS A 47 -19.27 26.26 1.84
C LYS A 47 -17.86 25.82 2.29
N PRO A 48 -16.78 26.47 1.79
CA PRO A 48 -15.42 26.11 2.16
C PRO A 48 -15.13 26.11 3.67
N HIS A 49 -15.70 27.06 4.43
CA HIS A 49 -15.53 27.10 5.89
C HIS A 49 -16.22 25.92 6.60
N HIS A 50 -17.31 25.36 6.07
CA HIS A 50 -17.91 24.13 6.60
C HIS A 50 -16.96 22.93 6.40
N VAL A 51 -16.31 22.84 5.24
CA VAL A 51 -15.31 21.80 4.95
C VAL A 51 -14.10 21.94 5.87
N ARG A 52 -13.64 23.17 6.12
CA ARG A 52 -12.55 23.46 7.07
C ARG A 52 -12.92 23.04 8.50
N ALA A 53 -14.10 23.44 8.98
CA ALA A 53 -14.58 23.06 10.30
C ALA A 53 -14.68 21.53 10.47
N TYR A 54 -15.18 20.82 9.46
CA TYR A 54 -15.19 19.36 9.45
C TYR A 54 -13.78 18.77 9.54
N LEU A 55 -12.86 19.27 8.70
CA LEU A 55 -11.47 18.83 8.71
C LEU A 55 -10.80 19.08 10.06
N ASP A 56 -10.96 20.26 10.66
CA ASP A 56 -10.38 20.59 11.96
C ASP A 56 -10.89 19.64 13.04
N LYS A 57 -12.22 19.46 13.12
CA LYS A 57 -12.81 18.57 14.11
C LYS A 57 -12.37 17.12 13.93
N ARG A 58 -12.36 16.63 12.69
CA ARG A 58 -11.90 15.27 12.39
C ARG A 58 -10.40 15.11 12.62
N GLY A 59 -9.64 16.17 12.35
CA GLY A 59 -8.19 16.24 12.44
C GLY A 59 -7.67 16.11 13.87
N GLU A 60 -8.45 16.52 14.87
CA GLU A 60 -8.17 16.28 16.30
C GLU A 60 -7.88 14.80 16.59
N GLN A 61 -8.63 13.91 15.94
CA GLN A 61 -8.50 12.46 16.13
C GLN A 61 -7.65 11.79 15.04
N ALA A 62 -7.83 12.21 13.78
CA ALA A 62 -7.27 11.50 12.64
C ALA A 62 -7.07 12.39 11.41
N LYS A 63 -6.00 13.21 11.41
CA LYS A 63 -5.62 14.10 10.29
C LYS A 63 -5.63 13.42 8.91
N ALA A 64 -5.03 12.24 8.81
CA ALA A 64 -4.97 11.52 7.53
C ALA A 64 -6.35 10.96 7.10
N ARG A 65 -7.27 10.70 8.02
CA ARG A 65 -8.65 10.29 7.66
C ARG A 65 -9.48 11.50 7.25
N ALA A 66 -9.32 12.63 7.94
CA ALA A 66 -9.92 13.90 7.54
C ALA A 66 -9.57 14.28 6.10
N ASN A 67 -8.29 14.16 5.71
CA ASN A 67 -7.86 14.40 4.33
C ASN A 67 -8.53 13.48 3.31
N ARG A 68 -8.66 12.17 3.62
CA ARG A 68 -9.33 11.20 2.75
C ARG A 68 -10.82 11.49 2.62
N GLU A 69 -11.50 11.74 3.73
CA GLU A 69 -12.92 12.10 3.78
C GLU A 69 -13.19 13.39 2.98
N LYS A 70 -12.32 14.40 3.10
CA LYS A 70 -12.38 15.62 2.27
C LYS A 70 -12.16 15.33 0.78
N ALA A 71 -11.22 14.45 0.42
CA ALA A 71 -11.01 14.05 -0.96
C ALA A 71 -12.25 13.33 -1.54
N LEU A 72 -12.88 12.45 -0.76
CA LEU A 72 -14.14 11.81 -1.16
C LEU A 72 -15.27 12.83 -1.32
N LEU A 73 -15.44 13.75 -0.37
CA LEU A 73 -16.43 14.83 -0.46
C LEU A 73 -16.22 15.67 -1.73
N SER A 74 -14.98 16.07 -2.01
CA SER A 74 -14.62 16.79 -3.23
C SER A 74 -15.04 16.04 -4.48
N HIS A 75 -14.78 14.73 -4.55
CA HIS A 75 -15.16 13.92 -5.70
C HIS A 75 -16.67 13.76 -5.83
N ILE A 76 -17.40 13.59 -4.72
CA ILE A 76 -18.87 13.50 -4.72
C ILE A 76 -19.46 14.79 -5.26
N ILE A 77 -18.97 15.95 -4.83
CA ILE A 77 -19.47 17.25 -5.30
C ILE A 77 -19.18 17.46 -6.79
N ASN A 78 -18.01 17.06 -7.29
CA ASN A 78 -17.75 17.11 -8.74
C ASN A 78 -18.70 16.20 -9.53
N LYS A 79 -18.97 14.97 -9.06
CA LYS A 79 -19.99 14.11 -9.69
C LYS A 79 -21.39 14.73 -9.62
N ALA A 80 -21.72 15.42 -8.54
CA ALA A 80 -22.98 16.12 -8.40
C ALA A 80 -23.15 17.21 -9.46
N ARG A 81 -22.06 17.94 -9.77
CA ARG A 81 -22.03 18.91 -10.87
C ARG A 81 -22.27 18.24 -12.22
N GLU A 82 -21.54 17.15 -12.51
CA GLU A 82 -21.73 16.37 -13.74
C GLU A 82 -23.17 15.83 -13.89
N TRP A 83 -23.83 15.52 -12.78
CA TRP A 83 -25.21 15.04 -12.75
C TRP A 83 -26.28 16.16 -12.71
N GLY A 84 -25.88 17.44 -12.75
CA GLY A 84 -26.83 18.57 -12.73
C GLY A 84 -27.48 18.85 -11.36
N TYR A 85 -26.92 18.34 -10.26
CA TYR A 85 -27.41 18.67 -8.92
C TYR A 85 -27.01 20.08 -8.49
N THR A 86 -25.89 20.61 -8.98
CA THR A 86 -25.35 21.92 -8.61
C THR A 86 -24.48 22.47 -9.74
N ASP A 87 -24.55 23.78 -9.99
CA ASP A 87 -23.61 24.49 -10.85
C ASP A 87 -22.50 25.19 -10.04
N ALA A 88 -22.68 25.27 -8.72
CA ALA A 88 -21.76 25.94 -7.82
C ALA A 88 -20.34 25.32 -7.88
N PRO A 89 -19.29 26.14 -7.66
CA PRO A 89 -17.92 25.66 -7.53
C PRO A 89 -17.77 24.64 -6.38
N ASN A 90 -16.79 23.75 -6.50
CA ASN A 90 -16.53 22.76 -5.47
C ASN A 90 -16.01 23.42 -4.18
N PRO A 91 -16.72 23.31 -3.03
CA PRO A 91 -16.33 23.97 -1.80
C PRO A 91 -15.07 23.39 -1.15
N CYS A 92 -14.61 22.21 -1.60
CA CYS A 92 -13.33 21.64 -1.16
C CYS A 92 -12.11 22.29 -1.84
N GLN A 93 -12.32 23.04 -2.93
CA GLN A 93 -11.26 23.76 -3.64
C GLN A 93 -10.74 24.90 -2.75
N GLY A 94 -9.41 25.10 -2.73
CA GLY A 94 -8.76 26.10 -1.87
C GLY A 94 -8.64 25.73 -0.39
N VAL A 95 -9.38 24.72 0.10
CA VAL A 95 -9.26 24.26 1.50
C VAL A 95 -8.02 23.37 1.66
N LYS A 96 -6.96 23.87 2.30
CA LYS A 96 -5.72 23.09 2.47
C LYS A 96 -5.92 21.88 3.40
N GLY A 97 -5.45 20.70 2.98
CA GLY A 97 -5.44 19.51 3.84
C GLY A 97 -4.35 19.57 4.92
N PHE A 98 -4.39 18.66 5.88
CA PHE A 98 -3.29 18.50 6.84
C PHE A 98 -2.04 17.95 6.15
N LYS A 99 -0.86 18.39 6.58
CA LYS A 99 0.40 17.78 6.15
C LYS A 99 0.46 16.35 6.67
N GLU A 100 0.67 15.40 5.75
CA GLU A 100 0.93 14.00 6.08
C GLU A 100 2.41 13.72 5.90
N THR A 101 3.06 13.17 6.92
CA THR A 101 4.43 12.67 6.83
C THR A 101 4.39 11.16 6.59
N GLY A 102 5.03 10.73 5.51
CA GLY A 102 5.22 9.31 5.22
C GLY A 102 6.10 8.61 6.26
N ARG A 103 6.15 7.28 6.20
CA ARG A 103 7.16 6.52 6.96
C ARG A 103 8.51 6.69 6.31
N ASP A 104 9.51 7.03 7.12
CA ASP A 104 10.89 7.25 6.70
C ASP A 104 11.87 6.31 7.42
N ARG A 105 11.53 5.02 7.45
CA ARG A 105 12.31 4.01 8.16
C ARG A 105 13.08 3.13 7.18
N TYR A 106 14.40 3.14 7.30
CA TYR A 106 15.27 2.08 6.76
C TYR A 106 15.29 0.89 7.73
N VAL A 107 15.46 -0.31 7.17
CA VAL A 107 15.59 -1.55 7.94
C VAL A 107 17.02 -2.04 7.76
N SER A 108 17.78 -2.05 8.86
CA SER A 108 19.15 -2.55 8.84
C SER A 108 19.20 -4.07 8.64
N ASP A 109 20.35 -4.60 8.23
CA ASP A 109 20.58 -6.05 8.13
C ASP A 109 20.42 -6.74 9.48
N ALA A 110 20.90 -6.10 10.55
CA ALA A 110 20.75 -6.59 11.91
C ALA A 110 19.28 -6.71 12.33
N GLU A 111 18.45 -5.69 12.05
CA GLU A 111 17.02 -5.75 12.33
C GLU A 111 16.29 -6.79 11.48
N PHE A 112 16.62 -6.85 10.19
CA PHE A 112 16.06 -7.86 9.28
C PHE A 112 16.35 -9.26 9.82
N ARG A 113 17.61 -9.53 10.16
CA ARG A 113 18.07 -10.81 10.66
C ARG A 113 17.44 -11.17 12.01
N ALA A 114 17.37 -10.22 12.94
CA ALA A 114 16.75 -10.42 14.25
C ALA A 114 15.29 -10.89 14.12
N VAL A 115 14.51 -10.31 13.19
CA VAL A 115 13.13 -10.77 12.94
C VAL A 115 13.10 -12.10 12.21
N TRP A 116 13.96 -12.27 11.21
CA TRP A 116 14.05 -13.50 10.42
C TRP A 116 14.30 -14.72 11.32
N GLU A 117 15.21 -14.60 12.30
CA GLU A 117 15.52 -15.67 13.25
C GLU A 117 14.34 -16.04 14.16
N LYS A 118 13.51 -15.07 14.55
CA LYS A 118 12.30 -15.32 15.36
C LYS A 118 11.07 -15.71 14.52
N ALA A 119 11.14 -15.57 13.20
CA ALA A 119 10.05 -15.88 12.30
C ALA A 119 9.94 -17.38 12.02
N GLY A 120 8.71 -17.87 11.87
CA GLY A 120 8.46 -19.21 11.32
C GLY A 120 8.85 -19.28 9.85
N GLN A 121 9.11 -20.48 9.35
CA GLN A 121 9.72 -20.68 8.04
C GLN A 121 8.93 -20.06 6.87
N THR A 122 7.60 -20.15 6.85
CA THR A 122 6.76 -19.51 5.82
C THR A 122 6.93 -17.98 5.81
N VAL A 123 7.12 -17.37 6.97
CA VAL A 123 7.35 -15.91 7.09
C VAL A 123 8.76 -15.54 6.67
N ARG A 124 9.77 -16.37 6.99
CA ARG A 124 11.16 -16.20 6.51
C ARG A 124 11.20 -16.16 5.00
N ASP A 125 10.57 -17.13 4.33
CA ASP A 125 10.51 -17.17 2.88
C ASP A 125 9.82 -15.94 2.28
N ALA A 126 8.75 -15.48 2.91
CA ALA A 126 8.07 -14.25 2.49
C ALA A 126 8.96 -13.01 2.66
N MET A 127 9.73 -12.93 3.76
CA MET A 127 10.67 -11.84 4.03
C MET A 127 11.79 -11.80 3.00
N ASP A 128 12.43 -12.95 2.76
CA ASP A 128 13.52 -13.08 1.77
C ASP A 128 13.02 -12.70 0.38
N LEU A 129 11.86 -13.23 -0.01
CA LEU A 129 11.27 -12.94 -1.33
C LEU A 129 10.89 -11.46 -1.47
N ALA A 130 10.36 -10.84 -0.41
CA ALA A 130 10.03 -9.41 -0.41
C ALA A 130 11.27 -8.52 -0.53
N LEU A 131 12.39 -8.92 0.11
CA LEU A 131 13.66 -8.20 0.04
C LEU A 131 14.28 -8.34 -1.36
N LEU A 132 14.45 -9.57 -1.86
CA LEU A 132 15.12 -9.83 -3.13
C LEU A 132 14.37 -9.31 -4.35
N THR A 133 13.03 -9.30 -4.30
CA THR A 133 12.21 -8.85 -5.44
C THR A 133 11.77 -7.39 -5.31
N GLY A 134 11.91 -6.80 -4.12
CA GLY A 134 11.38 -5.47 -3.80
C GLY A 134 9.87 -5.34 -3.97
N GLN A 135 9.08 -6.42 -4.06
CA GLN A 135 7.65 -6.33 -4.35
C GLN A 135 6.80 -5.97 -3.11
N ARG A 136 5.56 -5.50 -3.34
CA ARG A 136 4.65 -5.17 -2.24
C ARG A 136 4.19 -6.45 -1.54
N PRO A 137 3.82 -6.40 -0.25
CA PRO A 137 3.44 -7.60 0.49
C PRO A 137 2.30 -8.39 -0.19
N ALA A 138 1.30 -7.69 -0.72
CA ALA A 138 0.20 -8.32 -1.44
C ALA A 138 0.60 -8.93 -2.79
N ASP A 139 1.67 -8.42 -3.42
CA ASP A 139 2.21 -8.98 -4.67
C ASP A 139 3.05 -10.23 -4.34
N VAL A 140 3.89 -10.18 -3.30
CA VAL A 140 4.69 -11.31 -2.81
C VAL A 140 3.81 -12.51 -2.46
N LEU A 141 2.74 -12.28 -1.71
CA LEU A 141 1.80 -13.34 -1.33
C LEU A 141 1.00 -13.87 -2.51
N LYS A 142 1.03 -13.23 -3.70
CA LYS A 142 0.33 -13.67 -4.92
C LYS A 142 1.17 -14.46 -5.90
N ILE A 143 2.48 -14.57 -5.65
CA ILE A 143 3.37 -15.31 -6.53
C ILE A 143 2.98 -16.79 -6.53
N LYS A 144 2.74 -17.29 -7.73
CA LYS A 144 2.50 -18.70 -8.01
C LYS A 144 3.75 -19.35 -8.57
N ARG A 145 3.84 -20.67 -8.44
CA ARG A 145 4.93 -21.45 -9.04
C ARG A 145 4.92 -21.36 -10.57
N ALA A 146 3.74 -21.25 -11.18
CA ALA A 146 3.58 -21.05 -12.62
C ALA A 146 4.10 -19.67 -13.11
N ASP A 147 4.33 -18.72 -12.20
CA ASP A 147 4.94 -17.43 -12.54
C ASP A 147 6.48 -17.54 -12.69
N LEU A 148 7.06 -18.70 -12.37
CA LEU A 148 8.47 -19.01 -12.54
C LEU A 148 8.65 -19.77 -13.86
N HIS A 149 9.12 -19.07 -14.89
CA HIS A 149 9.38 -19.65 -16.20
C HIS A 149 10.38 -18.79 -16.96
N ASP A 150 10.99 -19.36 -18.01
CA ASP A 150 11.96 -18.67 -18.88
C ASP A 150 13.11 -18.01 -18.11
N GLY A 151 13.59 -18.66 -17.04
CA GLY A 151 14.68 -18.15 -16.20
C GLY A 151 14.33 -16.91 -15.38
N ALA A 152 13.03 -16.56 -15.25
CA ALA A 152 12.58 -15.37 -14.54
C ALA A 152 11.34 -15.64 -13.66
N LEU A 153 11.15 -14.75 -12.69
CA LEU A 153 9.91 -14.59 -11.93
C LEU A 153 9.08 -13.47 -12.54
N TRP A 154 7.93 -13.83 -13.12
CA TRP A 154 7.01 -12.92 -13.78
C TRP A 154 5.94 -12.41 -12.81
N ILE A 155 5.79 -11.09 -12.71
CA ILE A 155 4.90 -10.45 -11.74
C ILE A 155 4.09 -9.35 -12.42
N VAL A 156 2.78 -9.34 -12.17
CA VAL A 156 1.91 -8.19 -12.46
C VAL A 156 1.52 -7.53 -11.14
N GLN A 157 2.04 -6.33 -10.89
CA GLN A 157 1.77 -5.62 -9.63
C GLN A 157 0.30 -5.25 -9.49
N ASN A 158 -0.32 -5.63 -8.37
CA ASN A 158 -1.75 -5.42 -8.14
C ASN A 158 -2.17 -3.94 -8.12
N LYS A 159 -1.29 -3.07 -7.62
CA LYS A 159 -1.62 -1.64 -7.42
C LYS A 159 -1.55 -0.83 -8.71
N THR A 160 -0.60 -1.13 -9.58
CA THR A 160 -0.22 -0.28 -10.73
C THR A 160 -0.38 -0.98 -12.06
N GLY A 161 -0.56 -2.31 -12.08
CA GLY A 161 -0.55 -3.12 -13.30
C GLY A 161 0.82 -3.28 -13.96
N ALA A 162 1.90 -2.82 -13.30
CA ALA A 162 3.24 -2.92 -13.86
C ALA A 162 3.70 -4.39 -13.96
N LYS A 163 4.13 -4.80 -15.15
CA LYS A 163 4.68 -6.14 -15.42
C LYS A 163 6.18 -6.17 -15.18
N ARG A 164 6.70 -7.15 -14.45
CA ARG A 164 8.13 -7.32 -14.18
C ARG A 164 8.53 -8.78 -14.42
N ALA A 165 9.64 -8.97 -15.10
CA ALA A 165 10.37 -10.22 -15.14
C ALA A 165 11.64 -10.00 -14.31
N ILE A 166 11.77 -10.70 -13.19
CA ILE A 166 12.94 -10.62 -12.32
C ILE A 166 13.75 -11.88 -12.58
N GLU A 167 14.95 -11.72 -13.12
CA GLU A 167 15.82 -12.86 -13.45
C GLU A 167 16.09 -13.71 -12.21
N LEU A 168 16.00 -15.04 -12.38
CA LEU A 168 16.27 -16.01 -11.32
C LEU A 168 17.77 -16.28 -11.25
N THR A 169 18.50 -15.36 -10.64
CA THR A 169 19.96 -15.46 -10.44
C THR A 169 20.32 -15.24 -8.98
N GLY A 170 21.54 -15.64 -8.60
CA GLY A 170 22.11 -15.43 -7.27
C GLY A 170 21.21 -15.93 -6.13
N GLU A 171 21.03 -15.08 -5.11
CA GLU A 171 20.24 -15.41 -3.92
C GLU A 171 18.77 -15.68 -4.22
N LEU A 172 18.20 -15.08 -5.28
CA LEU A 172 16.80 -15.33 -5.64
C LEU A 172 16.64 -16.75 -6.17
N ALA A 173 17.53 -17.23 -7.03
CA ALA A 173 17.50 -18.62 -7.51
C ALA A 173 17.61 -19.61 -6.35
N GLN A 174 18.60 -19.39 -5.47
CA GLN A 174 18.81 -20.22 -4.27
C GLN A 174 17.59 -20.23 -3.34
N LEU A 175 16.93 -19.08 -3.16
CA LEU A 175 15.70 -18.98 -2.39
C LEU A 175 14.58 -19.82 -3.03
N ILE A 176 14.37 -19.71 -4.34
CA ILE A 176 13.34 -20.46 -5.05
C ILE A 176 13.60 -21.96 -4.96
N GLU A 177 14.84 -22.40 -5.13
CA GLU A 177 15.25 -23.80 -4.95
C GLU A 177 14.97 -24.27 -3.52
N ARG A 178 15.43 -23.50 -2.52
CA ARG A 178 15.19 -23.80 -1.09
C ARG A 178 13.71 -23.87 -0.75
N ILE A 179 12.89 -23.01 -1.33
CA ILE A 179 11.44 -23.06 -1.16
C ILE A 179 10.91 -24.32 -1.82
N ASN A 180 11.26 -24.64 -3.07
CA ASN A 180 10.75 -25.80 -3.80
C ASN A 180 11.14 -27.14 -3.17
N ALA A 181 12.41 -27.28 -2.76
CA ALA A 181 12.98 -28.52 -2.23
C ALA A 181 12.49 -28.90 -0.82
N ARG A 182 11.81 -27.98 -0.12
CA ARG A 182 11.37 -28.25 1.26
C ARG A 182 10.33 -29.38 1.30
N PRO A 183 10.57 -30.45 2.11
CA PRO A 183 9.59 -31.48 2.37
C PRO A 183 8.31 -30.86 2.96
N ARG A 184 7.16 -31.26 2.42
CA ARG A 184 5.85 -30.77 2.86
C ARG A 184 4.78 -31.82 2.63
N VAL A 185 3.66 -31.68 3.34
CA VAL A 185 2.51 -32.59 3.20
C VAL A 185 1.83 -32.36 1.85
N ARG A 186 1.68 -31.10 1.43
CA ARG A 186 1.05 -30.76 0.14
C ARG A 186 1.71 -29.56 -0.52
N THR A 187 1.94 -29.66 -1.83
CA THR A 187 2.37 -28.54 -2.66
C THR A 187 1.16 -27.91 -3.35
N SER A 188 0.87 -26.65 -3.04
CA SER A 188 -0.07 -25.82 -3.79
C SER A 188 0.61 -25.00 -4.88
N ALA A 189 -0.23 -24.37 -5.71
CA ALA A 189 0.19 -23.45 -6.76
C ALA A 189 0.91 -22.20 -6.23
N TRP A 190 0.76 -21.85 -4.95
CA TRP A 190 1.35 -20.64 -4.36
C TRP A 190 2.77 -20.92 -3.89
N LEU A 191 3.68 -19.99 -4.15
CA LEU A 191 5.08 -20.14 -3.76
C LEU A 191 5.24 -20.08 -2.23
N ILE A 192 4.58 -19.10 -1.60
CA ILE A 192 4.55 -18.93 -0.14
C ILE A 192 3.31 -19.64 0.43
N GLN A 193 3.53 -20.75 1.11
CA GLN A 193 2.50 -21.61 1.67
C GLN A 193 2.98 -22.31 2.94
N ASP A 194 2.03 -22.71 3.79
CA ASP A 194 2.27 -23.59 4.94
C ASP A 194 2.41 -25.06 4.48
N ASP A 195 2.85 -25.94 5.40
CA ASP A 195 3.21 -27.34 5.09
C ASP A 195 2.02 -28.18 4.59
N ASP A 196 0.81 -27.84 5.02
CA ASP A 196 -0.47 -28.42 4.59
C ASP A 196 -0.97 -27.86 3.24
N GLY A 197 -0.17 -27.00 2.59
CA GLY A 197 -0.42 -26.46 1.26
C GLY A 197 -1.28 -25.20 1.25
N LYS A 198 -1.65 -24.65 2.42
CA LYS A 198 -2.45 -23.43 2.49
C LYS A 198 -1.60 -22.21 2.13
N PRO A 199 -2.02 -21.34 1.20
CA PRO A 199 -1.29 -20.12 0.89
C PRO A 199 -1.27 -19.16 2.08
N LEU A 200 -0.15 -18.46 2.27
CA LEU A 200 -0.04 -17.48 3.35
C LEU A 200 -0.89 -16.25 3.02
N GLY A 201 -2.01 -16.07 3.73
CA GLY A 201 -2.87 -14.90 3.58
C GLY A 201 -2.33 -13.63 4.25
N THR A 202 -2.82 -12.46 3.85
CA THR A 202 -2.40 -11.15 4.39
C THR A 202 -2.53 -11.05 5.92
N PHE A 203 -3.62 -11.57 6.49
CA PHE A 203 -3.83 -11.56 7.94
C PHE A 203 -2.83 -12.46 8.67
N ALA A 204 -2.60 -13.67 8.14
CA ALA A 204 -1.63 -14.61 8.70
C ALA A 204 -0.21 -14.05 8.62
N LEU A 205 0.19 -13.48 7.47
CA LEU A 205 1.48 -12.79 7.34
C LEU A 205 1.62 -11.69 8.41
N ARG A 206 0.62 -10.80 8.52
CA ARG A 206 0.67 -9.70 9.50
C ARG A 206 0.80 -10.23 10.92
N SER A 207 -0.07 -11.15 11.33
CA SER A 207 -0.09 -11.70 12.69
C SER A 207 1.24 -12.39 13.04
N ARG A 208 1.71 -13.29 12.17
CA ARG A 208 2.94 -14.06 12.40
C ARG A 208 4.18 -13.18 12.34
N PHE A 209 4.25 -12.22 11.42
CA PHE A 209 5.33 -11.24 11.36
C PHE A 209 5.34 -10.30 12.58
N ASP A 210 4.17 -9.78 13.01
CA ASP A 210 4.08 -8.92 14.19
C ASP A 210 4.54 -9.68 15.46
N LYS A 211 4.25 -10.99 15.57
CA LYS A 211 4.76 -11.87 16.64
C LYS A 211 6.29 -11.99 16.60
N ALA A 212 6.86 -12.31 15.44
CA ALA A 212 8.32 -12.41 15.26
C ALA A 212 9.02 -11.08 15.56
N ARG A 213 8.45 -9.98 15.05
CA ARG A 213 8.93 -8.63 15.31
C ARG A 213 8.94 -8.29 16.80
N LYS A 214 7.85 -8.58 17.51
CA LYS A 214 7.75 -8.34 18.96
C LYS A 214 8.81 -9.14 19.72
N ALA A 215 9.02 -10.40 19.34
CA ALA A 215 10.05 -11.26 19.96
C ALA A 215 11.48 -10.79 19.65
N ALA A 216 11.70 -10.13 18.52
CA ALA A 216 12.99 -9.56 18.12
C ALA A 216 13.25 -8.16 18.72
N GLY A 217 12.27 -7.52 19.34
CA GLY A 217 12.40 -6.18 19.91
C GLY A 217 12.54 -5.04 18.87
N VAL A 218 12.15 -5.26 17.62
CA VAL A 218 12.24 -4.25 16.54
C VAL A 218 10.87 -3.69 16.15
N SER A 219 10.82 -2.60 15.38
CA SER A 219 9.55 -1.88 15.11
C SER A 219 9.20 -1.68 13.62
N PHE A 220 9.97 -2.25 12.69
CA PHE A 220 9.66 -2.11 11.26
C PHE A 220 8.40 -2.89 10.85
N GLN A 221 7.78 -2.49 9.75
CA GLN A 221 6.62 -3.18 9.18
C GLN A 221 7.07 -3.99 7.97
N PHE A 222 6.42 -5.12 7.68
CA PHE A 222 6.79 -5.96 6.53
C PHE A 222 6.90 -5.16 5.21
N ARG A 223 6.05 -4.13 5.01
CA ARG A 223 6.11 -3.23 3.84
C ARG A 223 7.37 -2.34 3.75
N ASP A 224 8.10 -2.18 4.85
CA ASP A 224 9.35 -1.41 4.89
C ASP A 224 10.51 -2.18 4.22
N LEU A 225 10.39 -3.51 4.08
CA LEU A 225 11.36 -4.34 3.34
C LEU A 225 11.51 -3.93 1.87
N ARG A 226 10.45 -3.38 1.27
CA ARG A 226 10.52 -2.86 -0.10
C ARG A 226 11.45 -1.66 -0.23
N ALA A 227 11.53 -0.83 0.81
CA ALA A 227 12.46 0.29 0.80
C ALA A 227 13.88 -0.13 1.17
N LYS A 228 14.02 -1.12 2.04
CA LYS A 228 15.30 -1.81 2.24
C LYS A 228 15.82 -2.34 0.91
N ALA A 229 15.01 -3.13 0.20
CA ALA A 229 15.33 -3.67 -1.12
C ALA A 229 15.84 -2.59 -2.08
N ALA A 230 15.11 -1.48 -2.23
CA ALA A 230 15.54 -0.37 -3.07
C ALA A 230 16.88 0.24 -2.59
N SER A 231 17.00 0.52 -1.31
CA SER A 231 18.20 1.15 -0.76
C SER A 231 19.45 0.27 -0.95
N ASP A 232 19.29 -1.04 -0.76
CA ASP A 232 20.40 -2.01 -0.81
C ASP A 232 20.88 -2.28 -2.23
N THR A 233 20.09 -1.94 -3.26
CA THR A 233 20.57 -2.04 -4.66
C THR A 233 21.76 -1.13 -4.96
N GLY A 234 21.94 -0.04 -4.20
CA GLY A 234 22.98 0.96 -4.44
C GLY A 234 22.85 1.77 -5.73
N ASP A 235 21.91 1.42 -6.62
CA ASP A 235 21.65 2.11 -7.89
C ASP A 235 20.17 2.49 -8.02
N LEU A 236 19.93 3.81 -8.15
CA LEU A 236 18.60 4.37 -8.28
C LEU A 236 17.87 3.88 -9.55
N ALA A 237 18.61 3.69 -10.65
CA ALA A 237 18.01 3.25 -11.92
C ALA A 237 17.56 1.78 -11.84
N HIS A 238 18.41 0.91 -11.31
CA HIS A 238 18.08 -0.48 -11.02
C HIS A 238 16.90 -0.58 -10.03
N SER A 239 16.95 0.17 -8.93
CA SER A 239 15.84 0.29 -7.97
C SER A 239 14.51 0.66 -8.62
N GLN A 240 14.52 1.67 -9.50
CA GLN A 240 13.30 2.12 -10.18
C GLN A 240 12.69 1.01 -11.03
N LYS A 241 13.53 0.27 -11.77
CA LYS A 241 13.12 -0.87 -12.58
C LYS A 241 12.54 -1.98 -11.70
N LEU A 242 13.28 -2.42 -10.68
CA LEU A 242 12.90 -3.49 -9.75
C LEU A 242 11.55 -3.20 -9.06
N LEU A 243 11.41 -2.00 -8.50
CA LEU A 243 10.19 -1.59 -7.79
C LEU A 243 9.04 -1.28 -8.75
N GLY A 244 9.31 -1.00 -10.02
CA GLY A 244 8.31 -0.65 -11.01
C GLY A 244 7.71 0.73 -10.80
N HIS A 245 8.54 1.70 -10.41
CA HIS A 245 8.14 3.09 -10.32
C HIS A 245 8.24 3.77 -11.69
N ARG A 246 7.16 4.46 -12.10
CA ARG A 246 7.16 5.26 -13.34
C ARG A 246 7.97 6.55 -13.18
N ASN A 247 7.82 7.21 -12.04
CA ASN A 247 8.51 8.47 -11.72
C ASN A 247 9.75 8.20 -10.86
N ARG A 248 10.87 8.83 -11.21
CA ARG A 248 12.13 8.78 -10.46
C ARG A 248 11.99 9.32 -9.04
N GLU A 249 11.22 10.39 -8.82
CA GLU A 249 10.98 10.98 -7.50
C GLU A 249 10.43 9.95 -6.50
N MET A 250 9.58 9.03 -6.97
CA MET A 250 9.05 7.94 -6.14
C MET A 250 10.13 6.98 -5.69
N THR A 251 11.17 6.74 -6.50
CA THR A 251 12.30 5.89 -6.13
C THR A 251 13.25 6.62 -5.19
N GLU A 252 13.48 7.91 -5.40
CA GLU A 252 14.30 8.73 -4.51
C GLU A 252 13.73 8.78 -3.09
N HIS A 253 12.40 8.84 -2.94
CA HIS A 253 11.74 8.70 -1.64
C HIS A 253 12.02 7.33 -0.98
N TYR A 254 12.20 6.25 -1.74
CA TYR A 254 12.49 4.92 -1.17
C TYR A 254 13.95 4.76 -0.78
N VAL A 255 14.88 5.36 -1.54
CA VAL A 255 16.33 5.19 -1.37
C VAL A 255 16.92 6.30 -0.48
N ARG A 256 16.83 7.56 -0.93
CA ARG A 256 17.55 8.69 -0.32
C ARG A 256 16.99 9.10 1.04
N ALA A 257 15.66 9.17 1.16
CA ALA A 257 15.04 9.62 2.40
C ALA A 257 15.32 8.65 3.57
N ARG A 258 15.40 7.35 3.27
CA ARG A 258 15.45 6.30 4.30
C ARG A 258 16.86 5.92 4.74
N ALA A 259 17.75 5.65 3.79
CA ALA A 259 19.12 5.23 4.10
C ALA A 259 20.08 6.42 4.30
N GLY A 260 19.68 7.61 3.84
CA GLY A 260 20.57 8.76 3.70
C GLY A 260 21.43 8.65 2.44
N GLU A 261 21.78 9.79 1.84
CA GLU A 261 22.68 9.82 0.69
C GLU A 261 24.14 9.75 1.17
N ARG A 262 24.85 8.69 0.82
CA ARG A 262 26.31 8.63 1.01
C ARG A 262 26.96 9.47 -0.09
N VAL A 263 27.39 10.67 0.26
CA VAL A 263 28.09 11.58 -0.66
C VAL A 263 29.59 11.41 -0.46
N LYS A 264 30.32 11.14 -1.55
CA LYS A 264 31.79 11.17 -1.50
C LYS A 264 32.24 12.59 -1.15
N PRO A 265 33.26 12.77 -0.30
CA PRO A 265 33.80 14.10 -0.07
C PRO A 265 34.29 14.69 -1.40
N LEU A 266 34.34 16.02 -1.49
CA LEU A 266 34.82 16.72 -2.69
C LEU A 266 36.23 16.26 -3.10
N ARG A 267 37.03 15.80 -2.12
CA ARG A 267 38.35 15.17 -2.24
C ARG A 267 38.50 14.13 -1.14
#